data_AF-A0A7X1HKP3-F1
#
_entry.id   AF-A0A7X1HKP3-F1
#
_cell.length_a   1.000
_cell.length_b   1.000
_cell.length_c   1.000
_cell.angle_alpha   90.00
_cell.angle_beta   90.00
_cell.angle_gamma   90.00
#
_symmetry.space_group_name_H-M   'P 1'
#
loop_
_entity.id
_entity.type
_entity.pdbx_description
1 polymer ?
#
loop_
_entity_poly.entity_id
_entity_poly.type
_entity_poly.pdbx_seq_one_letter_code
_entity_poly.pdbx_strand_id
1 'polypeptide(L)'
;MVDIHTHLLFGVDDGPETLEESIKLIELGKKLGYSEFILTSHFGKGRFQNQNYDKNFEILKSECEKLSLGIVLHKGNEIYLDENISEILKEKRFNTLGERYLLVEFSPLTIPGVAEGMLKRVISAGYIPILAHIERYKHFRGSDLVRLKKLGVKLQVNISGASYNKSVERLLKEGYIDFLGSDTHRLGKRDYNLVDELIDIKKLVGEDLLRKMTLTNGKKILNSQEIEEDFGDEEKGSSSSFFSTFFGGIFKGARARRDLKQG
;
A
#
# COMPACT_ATOMS: atom_id res chain seq x y z
N MET A 1 5.75 -9.20 -5.80
CA MET A 1 5.13 -8.04 -5.12
C MET A 1 3.88 -8.51 -4.37
N VAL A 2 3.41 -7.73 -3.41
CA VAL A 2 2.14 -7.92 -2.68
C VAL A 2 1.24 -6.75 -3.06
N ASP A 3 0.07 -7.01 -3.64
CA ASP A 3 -0.92 -5.95 -3.90
C ASP A 3 -1.86 -5.85 -2.71
N ILE A 4 -1.84 -4.70 -2.04
CA ILE A 4 -2.64 -4.46 -0.83
C ILE A 4 -4.01 -3.84 -1.11
N HIS A 5 -4.29 -3.41 -2.34
CA HIS A 5 -5.53 -2.74 -2.69
C HIS A 5 -6.04 -3.26 -4.03
N THR A 6 -7.02 -4.18 -3.97
CA THR A 6 -7.60 -4.82 -5.15
C THR A 6 -9.07 -5.16 -4.97
N HIS A 7 -9.84 -5.09 -6.05
CA HIS A 7 -11.24 -5.49 -6.11
C HIS A 7 -11.34 -6.68 -7.07
N LEU A 8 -10.71 -7.80 -6.69
CA LEU A 8 -10.67 -9.01 -7.54
C LEU A 8 -11.66 -10.08 -7.09
N LEU A 9 -12.39 -9.88 -6.00
CA LEU A 9 -13.35 -10.86 -5.54
C LEU A 9 -14.66 -10.69 -6.32
N PHE A 10 -15.09 -11.75 -7.01
CA PHE A 10 -16.29 -11.66 -7.84
C PHE A 10 -17.58 -11.49 -7.02
N GLY A 11 -18.50 -10.69 -7.57
CA GLY A 11 -19.90 -10.62 -7.13
C GLY A 11 -20.12 -10.04 -5.73
N VAL A 12 -19.17 -9.25 -5.20
CA VAL A 12 -19.29 -8.61 -3.88
C VAL A 12 -19.34 -7.09 -3.94
N ASP A 13 -18.70 -6.48 -4.94
CA ASP A 13 -18.68 -5.03 -5.16
C ASP A 13 -18.69 -4.68 -6.66
N ASP A 14 -18.10 -3.56 -7.06
CA ASP A 14 -18.01 -3.08 -8.44
C ASP A 14 -16.82 -3.64 -9.24
N GLY A 15 -16.07 -4.58 -8.65
CA GLY A 15 -15.07 -5.41 -9.34
C GLY A 15 -15.66 -6.45 -10.31
N PRO A 16 -15.05 -7.63 -10.44
CA PRO A 16 -15.51 -8.72 -11.29
C PRO A 16 -16.92 -9.18 -10.97
N GLU A 17 -17.67 -9.53 -12.00
CA GLU A 17 -19.00 -10.11 -11.84
C GLU A 17 -18.92 -11.65 -11.77
N THR A 18 -17.89 -12.24 -12.39
CA THR A 18 -17.70 -13.70 -12.42
C THR A 18 -16.34 -14.17 -11.90
N LEU A 19 -16.28 -15.46 -11.53
CA LEU A 19 -15.06 -16.14 -11.13
C LEU A 19 -13.99 -16.09 -12.23
N GLU A 20 -14.38 -16.28 -13.49
CA GLU A 20 -13.46 -16.28 -14.64
C GLU A 20 -12.81 -14.90 -14.85
N GLU A 21 -13.56 -13.82 -14.64
CA GLU A 21 -13.02 -12.46 -14.68
C GLU A 21 -11.99 -12.22 -13.57
N SER A 22 -12.28 -12.71 -12.36
CA SER A 22 -11.35 -12.64 -11.22
C SER A 22 -10.03 -13.36 -11.53
N ILE A 23 -10.11 -14.59 -12.07
CA ILE A 23 -8.95 -15.39 -12.45
C ILE A 23 -8.11 -14.66 -13.51
N LYS A 24 -8.74 -14.11 -14.55
CA LYS A 24 -8.01 -13.35 -15.59
C LYS A 24 -7.27 -12.14 -15.03
N LEU A 25 -7.88 -11.39 -14.11
CA LEU A 25 -7.21 -10.26 -13.47
C LEU A 25 -6.04 -10.71 -12.59
N ILE A 26 -6.21 -11.79 -11.83
CA ILE A 26 -5.12 -12.37 -11.02
C ILE A 26 -3.95 -12.80 -11.92
N GLU A 27 -4.23 -13.42 -13.07
CA GLU A 27 -3.20 -13.79 -14.05
C GLU A 27 -2.46 -12.56 -14.61
N LEU A 28 -3.17 -11.45 -14.87
CA LEU A 28 -2.54 -10.19 -15.29
C LEU A 28 -1.66 -9.60 -14.18
N GLY A 29 -2.17 -9.55 -12.94
CA GLY A 29 -1.39 -9.12 -11.78
C GLY A 29 -0.15 -9.98 -11.57
N LYS A 30 -0.27 -11.30 -11.76
CA LYS A 30 0.85 -12.24 -11.72
C LYS A 30 1.89 -11.93 -12.78
N LYS A 31 1.48 -11.66 -14.03
CA LYS A 31 2.38 -11.26 -15.12
C LYS A 31 3.12 -9.96 -14.81
N LEU A 32 2.48 -9.04 -14.09
CA LEU A 32 3.11 -7.79 -13.62
C LEU A 32 4.12 -8.02 -12.47
N GLY A 33 4.13 -9.20 -11.86
CA GLY A 33 5.07 -9.59 -10.80
C GLY A 33 4.45 -9.65 -9.40
N TYR A 34 3.13 -9.60 -9.27
CA TYR A 34 2.45 -9.88 -8.01
C TYR A 34 2.38 -11.39 -7.75
N SER A 35 2.69 -11.80 -6.52
CA SER A 35 2.54 -13.18 -6.07
C SER A 35 1.47 -13.32 -4.99
N GLU A 36 1.02 -12.19 -4.43
CA GLU A 36 0.07 -12.16 -3.32
C GLU A 36 -0.86 -10.98 -3.49
N PHE A 37 -2.14 -11.21 -3.19
CA PHE A 37 -3.20 -10.23 -3.35
C PHE A 37 -4.04 -10.18 -2.08
N ILE A 38 -4.26 -8.98 -1.56
CA ILE A 38 -5.26 -8.74 -0.53
C ILE A 38 -6.55 -8.30 -1.25
N LEU A 39 -7.63 -9.05 -1.06
CA LEU A 39 -8.91 -8.82 -1.74
C LEU A 39 -9.73 -7.77 -1.00
N THR A 40 -9.40 -6.49 -1.17
CA THR A 40 -9.94 -5.37 -0.41
C THR A 40 -11.26 -4.83 -0.97
N SER A 41 -12.20 -5.71 -1.29
CA SER A 41 -13.52 -5.28 -1.77
C SER A 41 -14.17 -4.25 -0.85
N HIS A 42 -14.92 -3.32 -1.44
CA HIS A 42 -15.57 -2.23 -0.72
C HIS A 42 -16.41 -2.74 0.46
N PHE A 43 -16.36 -2.06 1.60
CA PHE A 43 -17.20 -2.34 2.76
C PHE A 43 -17.75 -1.02 3.31
N GLY A 44 -19.07 -0.89 3.37
CA GLY A 44 -19.72 0.32 3.84
C GLY A 44 -21.19 0.09 4.19
N LYS A 45 -21.63 0.67 5.31
CA LYS A 45 -22.99 0.50 5.81
C LYS A 45 -23.99 0.98 4.76
N GLY A 46 -24.98 0.13 4.43
CA GLY A 46 -26.02 0.47 3.46
C GLY A 46 -25.60 0.49 1.98
N ARG A 47 -24.34 0.17 1.66
CA ARG A 47 -23.82 0.19 0.28
C ARG A 47 -23.23 -1.17 -0.13
N PHE A 48 -22.16 -1.59 0.53
CA PHE A 48 -21.49 -2.88 0.28
C PHE A 48 -21.37 -3.64 1.61
N GLN A 49 -22.22 -4.64 1.80
CA GLN A 49 -22.29 -5.42 3.05
C GLN A 49 -21.50 -6.74 3.00
N ASN A 50 -20.98 -7.11 1.83
CA ASN A 50 -20.08 -8.25 1.65
C ASN A 50 -20.60 -9.58 2.23
N GLN A 51 -21.91 -9.82 2.16
CA GLN A 51 -22.55 -11.02 2.74
C GLN A 51 -22.00 -12.34 2.16
N ASN A 52 -21.61 -12.34 0.87
CA ASN A 52 -21.05 -13.51 0.19
C ASN A 52 -19.51 -13.54 0.18
N TYR A 53 -18.84 -12.61 0.88
CA TYR A 53 -17.39 -12.44 0.77
C TYR A 53 -16.63 -13.71 1.12
N ASP A 54 -16.88 -14.31 2.28
CA ASP A 54 -16.15 -15.52 2.70
C ASP A 54 -16.39 -16.70 1.77
N LYS A 55 -17.64 -16.88 1.32
CA LYS A 55 -18.00 -17.95 0.38
C LYS A 55 -17.27 -17.77 -0.95
N ASN A 56 -17.34 -16.57 -1.54
CA ASN A 56 -16.70 -16.29 -2.82
C ASN A 56 -15.18 -16.33 -2.70
N PHE A 57 -14.62 -15.94 -1.54
CA PHE A 57 -13.19 -16.02 -1.28
C PHE A 57 -12.70 -17.47 -1.34
N GLU A 58 -13.38 -18.39 -0.65
CA GLU A 58 -13.00 -19.82 -0.67
C GLU A 58 -13.15 -20.42 -2.08
N ILE A 59 -14.17 -20.03 -2.83
CA ILE A 59 -14.35 -20.45 -4.23
C ILE A 59 -13.18 -19.96 -5.10
N LEU A 60 -12.87 -18.67 -5.04
CA LEU A 60 -11.79 -18.06 -5.82
C LEU A 60 -10.44 -18.68 -5.47
N LYS A 61 -10.17 -18.85 -4.18
CA LYS A 61 -8.95 -19.50 -3.68
C LYS A 61 -8.82 -20.93 -4.19
N SER A 62 -9.87 -21.73 -4.06
CA SER A 62 -9.88 -23.12 -4.53
C SER A 62 -9.64 -23.22 -6.04
N GLU A 63 -10.22 -22.31 -6.83
CA GLU A 63 -9.99 -22.30 -8.28
C GLU A 63 -8.57 -21.86 -8.63
N CYS A 64 -7.99 -20.88 -7.92
CA CYS A 64 -6.58 -20.50 -8.08
C CYS A 64 -5.61 -21.66 -7.76
N GLU A 65 -5.91 -22.44 -6.73
CA GLU A 65 -5.14 -23.63 -6.33
C GLU A 65 -5.26 -24.75 -7.38
N LYS A 66 -6.48 -25.04 -7.84
CA LYS A 66 -6.76 -26.03 -8.89
C LYS A 66 -6.05 -25.69 -10.21
N LEU A 67 -6.00 -24.41 -10.57
CA LEU A 67 -5.28 -23.92 -11.74
C LEU A 67 -3.76 -23.78 -11.51
N SER A 68 -3.27 -24.10 -10.30
CA SER A 68 -1.85 -23.99 -9.93
C SER A 68 -1.27 -22.61 -10.24
N LEU A 69 -2.03 -21.55 -9.95
CA LEU A 69 -1.60 -20.18 -10.26
C LEU A 69 -0.38 -19.75 -9.44
N GLY A 70 -0.02 -20.46 -8.36
CA GLY A 70 1.18 -20.15 -7.56
C GLY A 70 1.14 -18.76 -6.94
N ILE A 71 -0.05 -18.34 -6.51
CA ILE A 71 -0.31 -17.07 -5.83
C ILE A 71 -0.92 -17.33 -4.46
N VAL A 72 -0.92 -16.33 -3.58
CA VAL A 72 -1.62 -16.39 -2.29
C VAL A 72 -2.67 -15.29 -2.22
N LEU A 73 -3.88 -15.65 -1.82
CA LEU A 73 -4.97 -14.71 -1.58
C LEU A 73 -5.13 -14.48 -0.07
N HIS A 74 -5.26 -13.21 0.29
CA HIS A 74 -5.50 -12.76 1.65
C HIS A 74 -6.82 -11.99 1.72
N LYS A 75 -7.51 -12.09 2.85
CA LYS A 75 -8.73 -11.31 3.09
C LYS A 75 -8.37 -9.88 3.47
N GLY A 76 -9.28 -8.97 3.19
CA GLY A 76 -9.21 -7.56 3.54
C GLY A 76 -10.47 -6.83 3.07
N ASN A 77 -10.67 -5.60 3.49
CA ASN A 77 -11.69 -4.73 2.94
C ASN A 77 -11.17 -3.30 2.81
N GLU A 78 -11.63 -2.59 1.80
CA GLU A 78 -11.57 -1.13 1.76
C GLU A 78 -12.82 -0.59 2.46
N ILE A 79 -12.64 0.01 3.64
CA ILE A 79 -13.74 0.46 4.49
C ILE A 79 -14.05 1.92 4.19
N TYR A 80 -15.29 2.19 3.79
CA TYR A 80 -15.78 3.55 3.62
C TYR A 80 -16.05 4.20 4.98
N LEU A 81 -15.34 5.29 5.27
CA LEU A 81 -15.49 6.07 6.49
C LEU A 81 -16.56 7.16 6.28
N ASP A 82 -17.56 7.12 7.14
CA ASP A 82 -18.62 8.11 7.27
C ASP A 82 -18.93 8.34 8.77
N GLU A 83 -20.04 9.02 9.07
CA GLU A 83 -20.51 9.23 10.43
C GLU A 83 -20.78 7.93 11.22
N ASN A 84 -21.02 6.82 10.53
CA ASN A 84 -21.35 5.51 11.10
C ASN A 84 -20.12 4.68 11.47
N ILE A 85 -18.90 5.20 11.27
CA ILE A 85 -17.66 4.45 11.52
C ILE A 85 -17.59 3.83 12.92
N SER A 86 -18.10 4.51 13.95
CA SER A 86 -18.10 3.99 15.32
C SER A 86 -18.93 2.70 15.46
N GLU A 87 -20.03 2.60 14.71
CA GLU A 87 -20.88 1.41 14.69
C GLU A 87 -20.22 0.29 13.89
N ILE A 88 -19.64 0.61 12.72
CA ILE A 88 -18.87 -0.34 11.90
C ILE A 88 -17.75 -0.99 12.73
N LEU A 89 -16.96 -0.18 13.45
CA LEU A 89 -15.86 -0.63 14.32
C LEU A 89 -16.34 -1.49 15.50
N LYS A 90 -17.57 -1.27 15.99
CA LYS A 90 -18.17 -2.05 17.06
C LYS A 90 -18.68 -3.41 16.54
N GLU A 91 -19.31 -3.42 15.37
CA GLU A 91 -19.84 -4.63 14.75
C GLU A 91 -18.74 -5.59 14.27
N LYS A 92 -17.59 -5.07 13.84
CA LYS A 92 -16.43 -5.85 13.38
C LYS A 92 -16.76 -6.87 12.30
N ARG A 93 -17.65 -6.50 11.37
CA ARG A 93 -18.07 -7.34 10.23
C ARG A 93 -17.18 -7.23 8.99
N PHE A 94 -16.13 -6.42 9.07
CA PHE A 94 -15.13 -6.23 8.00
C PHE A 94 -13.92 -7.13 8.23
N ASN A 95 -13.13 -7.32 7.18
CA ASN A 95 -11.83 -7.96 7.22
C ASN A 95 -10.71 -6.92 7.33
N THR A 96 -9.75 -7.17 8.22
CA THR A 96 -8.50 -6.41 8.34
C THR A 96 -7.50 -6.83 7.26
N LEU A 97 -6.54 -5.96 6.98
CA LEU A 97 -5.29 -6.30 6.33
C LEU A 97 -4.32 -6.81 7.40
N GLY A 98 -3.95 -8.10 7.33
CA GLY A 98 -3.25 -8.74 8.44
C GLY A 98 -4.08 -8.68 9.73
N GLU A 99 -3.45 -8.46 10.88
CA GLU A 99 -4.14 -8.47 12.17
C GLU A 99 -4.88 -7.17 12.52
N ARG A 100 -4.34 -6.01 12.12
CA ARG A 100 -4.77 -4.72 12.69
C ARG A 100 -4.80 -3.54 11.72
N TYR A 101 -4.45 -3.73 10.46
CA TYR A 101 -4.50 -2.64 9.48
C TYR A 101 -5.89 -2.57 8.83
N LEU A 102 -6.42 -1.38 8.66
CA LEU A 102 -7.65 -1.15 7.91
C LEU A 102 -7.33 -0.27 6.70
N LEU A 103 -7.56 -0.78 5.50
CA LEU A 103 -7.61 0.07 4.32
C LEU A 103 -8.90 0.87 4.38
N VAL A 104 -8.80 2.20 4.32
CA VAL A 104 -9.93 3.10 4.52
C VAL A 104 -9.97 4.16 3.44
N GLU A 105 -11.18 4.52 3.04
CA GLU A 105 -11.46 5.64 2.16
C GLU A 105 -12.61 6.50 2.69
N PHE A 106 -12.83 7.65 2.07
CA PHE A 106 -14.00 8.49 2.33
C PHE A 106 -14.34 9.29 1.08
N SER A 107 -15.43 10.06 1.12
CA SER A 107 -15.80 10.94 0.01
C SER A 107 -14.62 11.82 -0.43
N PRO A 108 -14.30 11.92 -1.74
CA PRO A 108 -13.27 12.84 -2.25
C PRO A 108 -13.49 14.32 -1.89
N LEU A 109 -14.71 14.68 -1.50
CA LEU A 109 -15.09 16.03 -1.04
C LEU A 109 -14.85 16.27 0.45
N THR A 110 -14.46 15.22 1.20
CA THR A 110 -14.19 15.32 2.64
C THR A 110 -13.02 16.28 2.86
N ILE A 111 -13.17 17.20 3.81
CA ILE A 111 -12.11 18.14 4.19
C ILE A 111 -11.16 17.52 5.24
N PRO A 112 -9.89 17.95 5.31
CA PRO A 112 -8.88 17.33 6.19
C PRO A 112 -9.29 17.19 7.66
N GLY A 113 -9.94 18.21 8.23
CA GLY A 113 -10.37 18.16 9.64
C GLY A 113 -11.41 17.08 9.95
N VAL A 114 -12.33 16.82 9.01
CA VAL A 114 -13.35 15.77 9.16
C VAL A 114 -12.70 14.39 9.01
N ALA A 115 -11.84 14.23 8.01
CA ALA A 115 -11.09 12.99 7.80
C ALA A 115 -10.19 12.65 9.00
N GLU A 116 -9.45 13.61 9.54
CA GLU A 116 -8.63 13.41 10.74
C GLU A 116 -9.49 12.92 11.92
N GLY A 117 -10.69 13.48 12.09
CA GLY A 117 -11.64 13.04 13.12
C GLY A 117 -12.07 11.58 12.95
N MET A 118 -12.39 11.15 11.71
CA MET A 118 -12.75 9.76 11.43
C MET A 118 -11.57 8.80 11.62
N LEU A 119 -10.38 9.17 11.13
CA LEU A 119 -9.15 8.37 11.27
C LEU A 119 -8.75 8.21 12.74
N LYS A 120 -8.89 9.25 13.57
CA LYS A 120 -8.66 9.15 15.03
C LYS A 120 -9.60 8.17 15.72
N ARG A 121 -10.84 8.02 15.25
CA ARG A 121 -11.76 7.00 15.78
C ARG A 121 -11.29 5.59 15.46
N VAL A 122 -10.78 5.37 14.24
CA VAL A 122 -10.16 4.09 13.84
C VAL A 122 -8.96 3.77 14.74
N ILE A 123 -8.06 4.75 14.94
CA ILE A 123 -6.89 4.60 15.82
C ILE A 123 -7.31 4.31 17.26
N SER A 124 -8.29 5.05 17.78
CA SER A 124 -8.79 4.87 19.16
C SER A 124 -9.46 3.50 19.38
N ALA A 125 -9.94 2.85 18.31
CA ALA A 125 -10.47 1.49 18.37
C ALA A 125 -9.37 0.40 18.29
N GLY A 126 -8.10 0.79 18.23
CA GLY A 126 -6.94 -0.11 18.23
C GLY A 126 -6.47 -0.57 16.86
N TYR A 127 -6.98 0.03 15.78
CA TYR A 127 -6.58 -0.29 14.40
C TYR A 127 -5.60 0.74 13.83
N ILE A 128 -4.81 0.33 12.84
CA ILE A 128 -3.91 1.22 12.08
C ILE A 128 -4.55 1.53 10.73
N PRO A 129 -5.03 2.76 10.47
CA PRO A 129 -5.62 3.09 9.18
C PRO A 129 -4.53 3.21 8.10
N ILE A 130 -4.82 2.67 6.93
CA ILE A 130 -4.13 2.92 5.66
C ILE A 130 -5.10 3.75 4.82
N LEU A 131 -4.80 5.03 4.63
CA LEU A 131 -5.62 5.91 3.81
C LEU A 131 -5.38 5.59 2.32
N ALA A 132 -6.41 5.05 1.67
CA ALA A 132 -6.39 4.65 0.27
C ALA A 132 -6.30 5.85 -0.67
N HIS A 133 -5.69 5.62 -1.85
CA HIS A 133 -5.67 6.50 -3.02
C HIS A 133 -5.62 7.99 -2.72
N ILE A 134 -4.63 8.41 -1.92
CA ILE A 134 -4.53 9.78 -1.41
C ILE A 134 -4.53 10.85 -2.51
N GLU A 135 -4.15 10.48 -3.74
CA GLU A 135 -4.18 11.36 -4.91
C GLU A 135 -5.58 11.83 -5.30
N ARG A 136 -6.64 11.17 -4.80
CA ARG A 136 -8.04 11.51 -5.07
C ARG A 136 -8.56 12.67 -4.21
N TYR A 137 -7.92 12.97 -3.08
CA TYR A 137 -8.38 13.99 -2.14
C TYR A 137 -7.85 15.39 -2.48
N LYS A 138 -8.46 16.05 -3.48
CA LYS A 138 -8.03 17.38 -3.98
C LYS A 138 -8.01 18.49 -2.93
N HIS A 139 -8.74 18.33 -1.82
CA HIS A 139 -8.77 19.29 -0.72
C HIS A 139 -7.60 19.14 0.26
N PHE A 140 -6.78 18.09 0.14
CA PHE A 140 -5.66 17.84 1.02
C PHE A 140 -4.39 18.45 0.45
N ARG A 141 -3.66 19.17 1.31
CA ARG A 141 -2.29 19.60 1.03
C ARG A 141 -1.31 18.53 1.51
N GLY A 142 -0.09 18.56 1.00
CA GLY A 142 0.97 17.66 1.48
C GLY A 142 1.17 17.76 3.00
N SER A 143 1.07 18.97 3.57
CA SER A 143 1.15 19.17 5.03
C SER A 143 0.05 18.45 5.82
N ASP A 144 -1.16 18.32 5.25
CA ASP A 144 -2.26 17.61 5.90
C ASP A 144 -1.96 16.11 5.94
N LEU A 145 -1.43 15.56 4.83
CA LEU A 145 -1.05 14.16 4.72
C LEU A 145 0.13 13.81 5.64
N VAL A 146 1.14 14.69 5.73
CA VAL A 146 2.26 14.55 6.69
C VAL A 146 1.73 14.60 8.13
N ARG A 147 0.76 15.46 8.43
CA ARG A 147 0.12 15.49 9.75
C ARG A 147 -0.63 14.19 10.06
N LEU A 148 -1.34 13.60 9.10
CA LEU A 148 -1.96 12.29 9.26
C LEU A 148 -0.92 11.19 9.49
N LYS A 149 0.22 11.22 8.77
CA LYS A 149 1.34 10.31 9.02
C LYS A 149 1.85 10.38 10.46
N LYS A 150 2.02 11.58 10.99
CA LYS A 150 2.44 11.80 12.39
C LYS A 150 1.42 11.26 13.41
N LEU A 151 0.16 11.05 13.02
CA LEU A 151 -0.86 10.39 13.85
C LEU A 151 -0.82 8.84 13.75
N GLY A 152 0.06 8.28 12.93
CA GLY A 152 0.18 6.84 12.69
C GLY A 152 -0.68 6.32 11.52
N VAL A 153 -1.32 7.21 10.75
CA VAL A 153 -2.06 6.83 9.54
C VAL A 153 -1.06 6.50 8.44
N LYS A 154 -1.14 5.33 7.81
CA LYS A 154 -0.33 4.99 6.63
C LYS A 154 -0.97 5.54 5.35
N LEU A 155 -0.16 5.85 4.33
CA LEU A 155 -0.62 6.43 3.07
C LEU A 155 -0.42 5.45 1.91
N GLN A 156 -1.48 5.25 1.14
CA GLN A 156 -1.46 4.47 -0.10
C GLN A 156 -1.79 5.37 -1.30
N VAL A 157 -1.05 5.17 -2.39
CA VAL A 157 -1.26 5.84 -3.69
C VAL A 157 -1.57 4.79 -4.75
N ASN A 158 -2.52 5.04 -5.64
CA ASN A 158 -2.72 4.14 -6.77
C ASN A 158 -1.58 4.30 -7.78
N ILE A 159 -1.06 3.18 -8.29
CA ILE A 159 0.02 3.20 -9.28
C ILE A 159 -0.35 4.06 -10.49
N SER A 160 -1.59 3.95 -10.99
CA SER A 160 -2.11 4.75 -12.12
C SER A 160 -2.20 6.26 -11.85
N GLY A 161 -2.25 6.68 -10.58
CA GLY A 161 -2.32 8.09 -10.17
C GLY A 161 -0.99 8.67 -9.71
N ALA A 162 0.00 7.83 -9.42
CA ALA A 162 1.27 8.22 -8.82
C ALA A 162 2.12 9.14 -9.71
N SER A 163 2.25 8.80 -11.00
CA SER A 163 3.17 9.45 -11.93
C SER A 163 2.65 10.77 -12.52
N TYR A 164 1.38 11.11 -12.34
CA TYR A 164 0.74 12.26 -12.99
C TYR A 164 0.37 13.41 -12.04
N ASN A 165 0.70 13.26 -10.75
CA ASN A 165 0.36 14.23 -9.72
C ASN A 165 1.62 14.74 -9.01
N LYS A 166 2.02 15.99 -9.29
CA LYS A 166 3.23 16.62 -8.72
C LYS A 166 3.26 16.63 -7.19
N SER A 167 2.12 16.75 -6.53
CA SER A 167 2.04 16.71 -5.07
C SER A 167 2.36 15.32 -4.54
N VAL A 168 1.90 14.28 -5.25
CA VAL A 168 2.17 12.87 -4.92
C VAL A 168 3.62 12.50 -5.25
N GLU A 169 4.16 12.94 -6.39
CA GLU A 169 5.57 12.76 -6.73
C GLU A 169 6.50 13.29 -5.64
N ARG A 170 6.18 14.46 -5.07
CA ARG A 170 6.95 15.03 -3.97
C ARG A 170 6.90 14.13 -2.74
N LEU A 171 5.71 13.68 -2.33
CA LEU A 171 5.55 12.78 -1.19
C LEU A 171 6.25 11.43 -1.39
N LEU A 172 6.25 10.91 -2.63
CA LEU A 172 6.99 9.71 -3.02
C LEU A 172 8.50 9.91 -2.82
N LYS A 173 9.06 11.01 -3.35
CA LYS A 173 10.50 11.33 -3.22
C LYS A 173 10.92 11.58 -1.78
N GLU A 174 10.04 12.19 -0.98
CA GLU A 174 10.28 12.48 0.43
C GLU A 174 10.04 11.25 1.34
N GLY A 175 9.63 10.11 0.79
CA GLY A 175 9.46 8.86 1.55
C GLY A 175 8.17 8.74 2.36
N TYR A 176 7.20 9.64 2.17
CA TYR A 176 5.95 9.66 2.93
C TYR A 176 4.91 8.63 2.49
N ILE A 177 5.06 8.01 1.32
CA ILE A 177 4.11 7.01 0.82
C ILE A 177 4.54 5.62 1.30
N ASP A 178 3.63 4.93 1.99
CA ASP A 178 3.90 3.60 2.55
C ASP A 178 3.59 2.49 1.53
N PHE A 179 2.61 2.70 0.65
CA PHE A 179 2.13 1.68 -0.26
C PHE A 179 1.79 2.20 -1.65
N LEU A 180 2.05 1.33 -2.63
CA LEU A 180 1.43 1.42 -3.94
C LEU A 180 0.40 0.31 -4.05
N GLY A 181 -0.81 0.66 -4.48
CA GLY A 181 -1.90 -0.28 -4.74
C GLY A 181 -2.31 -0.21 -6.21
N SER A 182 -2.77 -1.31 -6.78
CA SER A 182 -3.30 -1.25 -8.15
C SER A 182 -4.69 -0.63 -8.20
N ASP A 183 -5.51 -0.89 -7.17
CA ASP A 183 -6.94 -0.54 -7.15
C ASP A 183 -7.65 -1.08 -8.40
N THR A 184 -7.25 -2.30 -8.79
CA THR A 184 -7.76 -3.02 -9.97
C THR A 184 -9.18 -3.51 -9.74
N HIS A 185 -10.05 -3.31 -10.74
CA HIS A 185 -11.47 -3.68 -10.68
C HIS A 185 -11.92 -4.55 -11.87
N ARG A 186 -11.59 -4.17 -13.11
CA ARG A 186 -12.19 -4.78 -14.31
C ARG A 186 -11.20 -4.86 -15.46
N LEU A 187 -11.32 -5.89 -16.29
CA LEU A 187 -10.51 -6.05 -17.50
C LEU A 187 -10.72 -4.87 -18.45
N GLY A 188 -9.64 -4.29 -18.95
CA GLY A 188 -9.67 -3.14 -19.86
C GLY A 188 -10.06 -1.81 -19.22
N LYS A 189 -10.40 -1.78 -17.92
CA LYS A 189 -10.74 -0.56 -17.19
C LYS A 189 -10.34 -0.68 -15.71
N ARG A 190 -9.29 0.04 -15.31
CA ARG A 190 -8.62 -0.14 -14.00
C ARG A 190 -8.19 -1.60 -13.86
N ASP A 191 -7.33 -2.05 -14.78
CA ASP A 191 -6.68 -3.36 -14.73
C ASP A 191 -5.17 -3.22 -14.44
N TYR A 192 -4.45 -4.33 -14.51
CA TYR A 192 -3.02 -4.42 -14.26
C TYR A 192 -2.13 -3.97 -15.43
N ASN A 193 -2.65 -3.23 -16.41
CA ASN A 193 -1.82 -2.60 -17.45
C ASN A 193 -1.09 -1.36 -16.87
N LEU A 194 -0.17 -1.60 -15.93
CA LEU A 194 0.49 -0.57 -15.10
C LEU A 194 2.02 -0.58 -15.24
N VAL A 195 2.54 -1.22 -16.31
CA VAL A 195 3.99 -1.42 -16.51
C VAL A 195 4.71 -0.09 -16.63
N ASP A 196 4.17 0.83 -17.44
CA ASP A 196 4.81 2.12 -17.71
C ASP A 196 4.83 2.99 -16.45
N GLU A 197 3.75 3.02 -15.69
CA GLU A 197 3.66 3.76 -14.42
C GLU A 197 4.65 3.19 -13.39
N LEU A 198 4.77 1.87 -13.26
CA LEU A 198 5.77 1.27 -12.38
C LEU A 198 7.21 1.61 -12.80
N ILE A 199 7.49 1.64 -14.11
CA ILE A 199 8.79 2.06 -14.64
C ILE A 199 9.06 3.52 -14.27
N ASP A 200 8.07 4.41 -14.40
CA ASP A 200 8.25 5.82 -14.10
C ASP A 200 8.39 6.09 -12.60
N ILE A 201 7.61 5.40 -11.75
CA ILE A 201 7.79 5.46 -10.30
C ILE A 201 9.19 4.93 -9.93
N LYS A 202 9.64 3.82 -10.54
CA LYS A 202 11.00 3.29 -10.30
C LYS A 202 12.08 4.31 -10.62
N LYS A 203 11.98 5.03 -11.75
CA LYS A 203 12.92 6.11 -12.10
C LYS A 203 12.85 7.26 -11.09
N LEU A 204 11.67 7.53 -10.54
CA LEU A 204 11.43 8.62 -9.61
C LEU A 204 12.04 8.38 -8.23
N VAL A 205 11.87 7.17 -7.68
CA VAL A 205 12.21 6.86 -6.28
C VAL A 205 13.33 5.83 -6.10
N GLY A 206 13.76 5.17 -7.18
CA GLY A 206 14.72 4.07 -7.12
C GLY A 206 14.09 2.73 -6.74
N GLU A 207 14.89 1.66 -6.87
CA GLU A 207 14.44 0.28 -6.65
C GLU A 207 14.05 0.01 -5.19
N ASP A 208 14.84 0.52 -4.23
CA ASP A 208 14.65 0.19 -2.82
C ASP A 208 13.33 0.74 -2.27
N LEU A 209 13.00 2.00 -2.58
CA LEU A 209 11.74 2.59 -2.13
C LEU A 209 10.54 1.97 -2.86
N LEU A 210 10.67 1.68 -4.17
CA LEU A 210 9.63 0.95 -4.90
C LEU A 210 9.37 -0.42 -4.26
N ARG A 211 10.41 -1.20 -4.01
CA ARG A 211 10.32 -2.52 -3.36
C ARG A 211 9.78 -2.40 -1.93
N LYS A 212 10.07 -1.31 -1.21
CA LYS A 212 9.48 -1.05 0.11
C LYS A 212 7.95 -0.97 -0.01
N MET A 213 7.46 -0.14 -0.93
CA MET A 213 6.03 0.15 -1.12
C MET A 213 5.22 -0.99 -1.77
N THR A 214 5.84 -1.84 -2.60
CA THR A 214 5.15 -2.92 -3.34
C THR A 214 5.38 -4.32 -2.80
N LEU A 215 6.29 -4.49 -1.83
CA LEU A 215 6.62 -5.82 -1.30
C LEU A 215 6.86 -5.79 0.21
N THR A 216 7.84 -5.00 0.66
CA THR A 216 8.33 -5.09 2.05
C THR A 216 7.24 -4.71 3.06
N ASN A 217 6.56 -3.59 2.85
CA ASN A 217 5.50 -3.15 3.76
C ASN A 217 4.28 -4.07 3.72
N GLY A 218 3.88 -4.55 2.53
CA GLY A 218 2.81 -5.54 2.40
C GLY A 218 3.11 -6.84 3.12
N LYS A 219 4.36 -7.33 3.05
CA LYS A 219 4.81 -8.48 3.84
C LYS A 219 4.82 -8.23 5.34
N LYS A 220 5.21 -7.02 5.77
CA LYS A 220 5.15 -6.65 7.19
C LYS A 220 3.71 -6.70 7.72
N ILE A 221 2.72 -6.17 6.97
CA ILE A 221 1.29 -6.31 7.31
C ILE A 221 0.92 -7.78 7.51
N LEU A 222 1.20 -8.63 6.53
CA LEU A 222 0.77 -10.02 6.51
C LEU A 222 1.45 -10.87 7.60
N ASN A 223 2.62 -10.46 8.07
CA ASN A 223 3.38 -11.14 9.12
C ASN A 223 3.24 -10.46 10.50
N SER A 224 2.27 -9.55 10.66
CA SER A 224 2.02 -8.83 11.92
C SER A 224 3.23 -8.04 12.44
N GLN A 225 4.07 -7.55 11.52
CA GLN A 225 5.25 -6.75 11.82
C GLN A 225 4.94 -5.27 11.67
N GLU A 226 5.63 -4.44 12.47
CA GLU A 226 5.50 -3.00 12.38
C GLU A 226 6.16 -2.42 11.13
N ILE A 227 5.44 -1.49 10.51
CA ILE A 227 5.96 -0.65 9.44
C ILE A 227 6.61 0.55 10.09
N GLU A 228 7.94 0.59 10.00
CA GLU A 228 8.77 1.71 10.41
C GLU A 228 8.25 3.01 9.80
N GLU A 229 8.14 4.04 10.65
CA GLU A 229 7.88 5.40 10.18
C GLU A 229 9.19 5.99 9.68
N ASP A 230 9.31 6.17 8.36
CA ASP A 230 10.36 7.00 7.79
C ASP A 230 9.80 8.41 7.61
N PHE A 231 9.98 9.25 8.63
CA PHE A 231 9.84 10.68 8.43
C PHE A 231 11.10 11.16 7.72
N GLY A 232 11.00 11.49 6.43
CA GLY A 232 12.13 12.06 5.69
C GLY A 232 12.70 13.24 6.48
N ASP A 233 14.02 13.18 6.78
CA ASP A 233 14.78 14.12 7.62
C ASP A 233 14.10 15.50 7.79
N GLU A 234 13.32 15.70 8.88
CA GLU A 234 12.84 17.05 9.24
C GLU A 234 14.00 17.98 9.68
N GLU A 235 15.25 17.48 9.70
CA GLU A 235 16.47 18.17 10.18
C GLU A 235 17.45 18.64 9.10
N LYS A 236 17.06 18.84 7.84
CA LYS A 236 17.91 19.58 6.88
C LYS A 236 17.41 21.00 6.63
N GLY A 237 17.31 21.75 7.72
CA GLY A 237 17.54 23.18 7.66
C GLY A 237 18.99 23.45 7.23
N SER A 238 19.17 24.12 6.09
CA SER A 238 20.37 24.88 5.73
C SER A 238 21.72 24.35 6.25
N SER A 239 22.31 23.36 5.56
CA SER A 239 23.76 23.37 5.34
C SER A 239 24.15 22.38 4.26
N SER A 240 24.88 22.89 3.27
CA SER A 240 25.75 22.18 2.35
C SER A 240 26.59 21.08 3.03
N SER A 241 26.84 20.00 2.28
CA SER A 241 27.84 18.94 2.51
C SER A 241 27.36 17.70 3.27
N PHE A 242 26.82 16.71 2.56
CA PHE A 242 26.69 15.34 3.05
C PHE A 242 26.89 14.29 1.93
N PHE A 243 27.88 14.51 1.06
CA PHE A 243 28.32 13.52 0.06
C PHE A 243 29.69 12.89 0.33
N SER A 244 30.14 12.91 1.59
CA SER A 244 31.32 12.15 2.00
C SER A 244 31.07 11.51 3.35
N THR A 245 30.78 10.21 3.38
CA THR A 245 31.35 9.18 4.29
C THR A 245 30.48 7.92 4.21
N PHE A 246 30.41 7.26 3.05
CA PHE A 246 29.85 5.89 2.99
C PHE A 246 30.66 4.89 2.14
N PHE A 247 31.84 5.29 1.63
CA PHE A 247 32.82 4.35 1.07
C PHE A 247 34.20 4.63 1.67
N GLY A 248 34.69 3.70 2.49
CA GLY A 248 36.05 3.75 3.04
C GLY A 248 36.31 2.93 4.31
N GLY A 249 35.31 2.20 4.82
CA GLY A 249 35.40 1.43 6.05
C GLY A 249 35.46 -0.10 5.87
N ILE A 250 35.99 -0.64 4.78
CA ILE A 250 36.26 -2.09 4.65
C ILE A 250 37.54 -2.29 3.85
N PHE A 251 38.67 -2.44 4.54
CA PHE A 251 39.77 -3.37 4.22
C PHE A 251 40.85 -3.20 5.31
N LYS A 252 40.75 -3.98 6.39
CA LYS A 252 41.86 -4.25 7.30
C LYS A 252 42.07 -5.76 7.38
N GLY A 253 43.23 -6.19 6.89
CA GLY A 253 43.95 -7.34 7.43
C GLY A 253 44.12 -8.54 6.50
N ALA A 254 45.32 -8.68 5.90
CA ALA A 254 46.20 -9.82 6.20
C ALA A 254 47.54 -9.76 5.42
N ARG A 255 48.64 -9.91 6.18
CA ARG A 255 49.99 -10.42 5.81
C ARG A 255 50.85 -9.54 4.89
N ALA A 256 52.17 -9.46 5.02
CA ALA A 256 53.15 -10.04 5.93
C ALA A 256 54.46 -9.23 5.82
N ARG A 257 55.31 -9.37 6.85
CA ARG A 257 56.68 -8.86 6.97
C ARG A 257 57.59 -9.18 5.78
N ARG A 258 58.48 -8.24 5.45
CA ARG A 258 59.91 -8.38 5.03
C ARG A 258 60.49 -6.96 4.98
N ASP A 259 61.24 -6.54 5.99
CA ASP A 259 62.71 -6.59 6.07
C ASP A 259 63.45 -5.69 5.05
N LEU A 260 64.04 -4.63 5.61
CA LEU A 260 65.41 -4.11 5.41
C LEU A 260 65.88 -3.50 4.07
N LYS A 261 66.51 -2.32 4.24
CA LYS A 261 67.58 -1.67 3.43
C LYS A 261 67.09 -1.09 2.09
N GLN A 262 67.51 0.08 1.60
CA GLN A 262 68.75 0.86 1.69
C GLN A 262 68.47 2.22 0.97
N GLY A 263 69.24 3.27 1.26
CA GLY A 263 69.31 4.50 0.43
C GLY A 263 68.96 5.77 1.18
#